data_AF-A0A966UHX0-F1
#
_entry.id   AF-A0A966UHX0-F1
#
_cell.length_a   1.000
_cell.length_b   1.000
_cell.length_c   1.000
_cell.angle_alpha   90.00
_cell.angle_beta   90.00
_cell.angle_gamma   90.00
#
_symmetry.space_group_name_H-M   'P 1'
#
loop_
_entity.id
_entity.type
_entity.pdbx_description
1 polymer ?
#
loop_
_entity_poly.entity_id
_entity_poly.type
_entity_poly.pdbx_seq_one_letter_code
_entity_poly.pdbx_strand_id
1 'polypeptide(L)'
;QRDRLTLQKIALQESVELASGEMQLIAEDKYFGGEQITTVGRKTYLFGLLVGLIIGCLILLQLVISDNVIRDSKKLVSLVGFPKFLGNIDKKRNPNSIQHIATAIRGATTITGTTTLRVLPVDSHANNEVFVGELAGVLGCKATLINSVADISAAELSPNLDSPILIFVNQHKTKISDLELAWTLAEKSGNTVVGAVLVSN
;
A
#
# COMPACT_ATOMS: atom_id res chain seq x y z
N GLN A 1 68.18 53.52 -42.24
CA GLN A 1 66.92 52.90 -41.80
C GLN A 1 66.52 51.66 -42.60
N ARG A 2 66.85 51.58 -43.91
CA ARG A 2 66.57 50.38 -44.75
C ARG A 2 67.29 49.10 -44.29
N ASP A 3 68.55 49.17 -43.87
CA ASP A 3 69.30 47.96 -43.43
C ASP A 3 68.75 47.24 -42.19
N ARG A 4 68.18 47.98 -41.22
CA ARG A 4 67.59 47.37 -40.02
C ARG A 4 66.33 46.56 -40.35
N LEU A 5 65.56 47.01 -41.34
CA LEU A 5 64.35 46.31 -41.79
C LEU A 5 64.71 45.05 -42.57
N THR A 6 65.80 45.07 -43.34
CA THR A 6 66.31 43.89 -44.04
C THR A 6 66.82 42.84 -43.07
N LEU A 7 67.59 43.25 -42.04
CA LEU A 7 68.07 42.35 -40.99
C LEU A 7 66.94 41.75 -40.14
N GLN A 8 65.94 42.57 -39.78
CA GLN A 8 64.76 42.06 -39.06
C GLN A 8 63.95 41.08 -39.89
N LYS A 9 63.80 41.34 -41.20
CA LYS A 9 63.11 40.42 -42.11
C LYS A 9 63.84 39.08 -42.20
N ILE A 10 65.16 39.09 -42.33
CA ILE A 10 65.98 37.86 -42.40
C ILE A 10 65.87 37.06 -41.10
N ALA A 11 66.00 37.71 -39.94
CA ALA A 11 65.88 37.05 -38.64
C ALA A 11 64.47 36.47 -38.39
N LEU A 12 63.41 37.14 -38.85
CA LEU A 12 62.04 36.63 -38.80
C LEU A 12 61.85 35.44 -39.73
N GLN A 13 62.45 35.48 -40.92
CA GLN A 13 62.36 34.40 -41.90
C GLN A 13 63.09 33.14 -41.42
N GLU A 14 64.26 33.33 -40.79
CA GLU A 14 65.03 32.26 -40.15
C GLU A 14 64.31 31.67 -38.93
N SER A 15 63.66 32.52 -38.12
CA SER A 15 62.83 32.07 -36.99
C SER A 15 61.57 31.33 -37.46
N VAL A 16 60.96 31.73 -38.58
CA VAL A 16 59.83 31.03 -39.19
C VAL A 16 60.28 29.70 -39.79
N GLU A 17 61.46 29.61 -40.40
CA GLU A 17 62.01 28.36 -40.91
C GLU A 17 62.36 27.39 -39.76
N LEU A 18 62.96 27.88 -38.67
CA LEU A 18 63.19 27.12 -37.43
C LEU A 18 61.89 26.69 -36.75
N ALA A 19 60.84 27.50 -36.80
CA ALA A 19 59.52 27.18 -36.25
C ALA A 19 58.65 26.32 -37.20
N SER A 20 59.00 26.25 -38.49
CA SER A 20 58.30 25.50 -39.54
C SER A 20 59.00 24.19 -39.91
N GLY A 21 60.14 23.86 -39.27
CA GLY A 21 60.66 22.50 -39.28
C GLY A 21 59.58 21.55 -38.78
N GLU A 22 59.37 20.41 -39.46
CA GLU A 22 58.34 19.43 -39.13
C GLU A 22 58.30 19.22 -37.61
N MET A 23 57.21 19.64 -36.96
CA MET A 23 56.95 19.31 -35.57
C MET A 23 56.67 17.82 -35.53
N GLN A 24 57.74 17.03 -35.44
CA GLN A 24 57.63 15.62 -35.15
C GLN A 24 57.28 15.52 -33.67
N LEU A 25 56.06 15.05 -33.40
CA LEU A 25 55.55 14.85 -32.06
C LEU A 25 56.39 13.75 -31.38
N ILE A 26 57.39 14.14 -30.59
CA ILE A 26 58.40 13.20 -30.06
C ILE A 26 57.80 12.30 -28.96
N ALA A 27 56.71 12.74 -28.30
CA ALA A 27 55.88 11.88 -27.46
C ALA A 27 54.58 12.60 -27.06
N GLU A 28 53.46 11.87 -27.07
CA GLU A 28 52.25 12.23 -26.33
C GLU A 28 52.30 11.46 -25.01
N ASP A 29 52.78 12.09 -23.93
CA ASP A 29 52.70 11.48 -22.59
C ASP A 29 51.26 11.58 -22.09
N LYS A 30 50.44 10.59 -22.47
CA LYS A 30 49.14 10.38 -21.84
C LYS A 30 49.38 9.88 -20.43
N TYR A 31 49.32 10.80 -19.46
CA TYR A 31 49.09 10.44 -18.08
C TYR A 31 47.68 9.82 -17.97
N PHE A 32 47.58 8.52 -18.21
CA PHE A 32 46.46 7.71 -17.73
C PHE A 32 46.63 7.60 -16.21
N GLY A 33 46.05 8.57 -15.50
CA GLY A 33 45.86 8.47 -14.06
C GLY A 33 45.06 7.20 -13.74
N GLY A 34 45.75 6.17 -13.28
CA GLY A 34 45.17 4.90 -12.85
C GLY A 34 44.78 3.95 -13.99
N GLU A 35 44.73 2.67 -13.67
CA GLU A 35 44.19 1.61 -14.52
C GLU A 35 42.77 1.99 -14.95
N GLN A 36 42.63 2.49 -16.17
CA GLN A 36 41.32 2.76 -16.75
C GLN A 36 40.68 1.38 -16.99
N ILE A 37 39.75 0.99 -16.11
CA ILE A 37 39.00 -0.27 -16.24
C ILE A 37 38.07 -0.12 -17.45
N THR A 38 38.61 -0.35 -18.64
CA THR A 38 37.89 -0.15 -19.92
C THR A 38 36.93 -1.28 -20.24
N THR A 39 36.97 -2.40 -19.51
CA THR A 39 36.04 -3.51 -19.68
C THR A 39 35.89 -4.27 -18.38
N VAL A 40 34.70 -4.23 -17.80
CA VAL A 40 34.31 -5.15 -16.74
C VAL A 40 34.06 -6.53 -17.36
N GLY A 41 34.70 -7.56 -16.82
CA GLY A 41 34.54 -8.93 -17.34
C GLY A 41 33.09 -9.40 -17.24
N ARG A 42 32.68 -10.33 -18.13
CA ARG A 42 31.33 -10.96 -18.09
C ARG A 42 30.93 -11.48 -16.71
N LYS A 43 31.91 -11.89 -15.90
CA LYS A 43 31.70 -12.33 -14.51
C LYS A 43 31.23 -11.19 -13.58
N THR A 44 31.72 -9.97 -13.78
CA THR A 44 31.29 -8.79 -13.03
C THR A 44 29.85 -8.38 -13.39
N TYR A 45 29.48 -8.49 -14.66
CA TYR A 45 28.08 -8.31 -15.08
C TYR A 45 27.15 -9.37 -14.46
N LEU A 46 27.57 -10.63 -14.43
CA LEU A 46 26.80 -11.70 -13.83
C LEU A 46 26.64 -11.50 -12.32
N PHE A 47 27.69 -11.03 -11.64
CA PHE A 47 27.65 -10.66 -10.23
C PHE A 47 26.67 -9.50 -9.98
N GLY A 48 26.75 -8.43 -10.79
CA GLY A 48 25.83 -7.29 -10.70
C GLY A 48 24.37 -7.70 -10.93
N LEU A 49 24.11 -8.61 -11.88
CA LEU A 49 22.76 -9.15 -12.11
C LEU A 49 22.26 -9.97 -10.93
N LEU A 50 23.12 -10.80 -10.32
CA LEU A 50 22.74 -11.64 -9.19
C LEU A 50 22.42 -10.80 -7.95
N VAL A 51 23.26 -9.80 -7.65
CA VAL A 51 23.03 -8.85 -6.55
C VAL A 51 21.80 -7.99 -6.83
N GLY A 52 21.66 -7.46 -8.05
CA GLY A 52 20.50 -6.68 -8.46
C GLY A 52 19.19 -7.48 -8.40
N LEU A 53 19.22 -8.77 -8.77
CA LEU A 53 18.07 -9.66 -8.66
C LEU A 53 17.67 -9.90 -7.20
N ILE A 54 18.64 -10.13 -6.31
CA ILE A 54 18.37 -10.31 -4.88
C ILE A 54 17.73 -9.04 -4.31
N ILE A 55 18.32 -7.87 -4.57
CA ILE A 55 17.77 -6.58 -4.11
C ILE A 55 16.38 -6.34 -4.71
N GLY A 56 16.20 -6.59 -6.00
CA GLY A 56 14.91 -6.48 -6.68
C GLY A 56 13.85 -7.39 -6.08
N CYS A 57 14.19 -8.65 -5.79
CA CYS A 57 13.31 -9.59 -5.11
C CYS A 57 12.94 -9.11 -3.71
N LEU A 58 13.89 -8.58 -2.94
CA LEU A 58 13.62 -8.02 -1.62
C LEU A 58 12.66 -6.84 -1.69
N ILE A 59 12.83 -5.93 -2.66
CA ILE A 59 11.92 -4.80 -2.88
C ILE A 59 10.52 -5.29 -3.25
N LEU A 60 10.40 -6.25 -4.18
CA LEU A 60 9.13 -6.85 -4.56
C LEU A 60 8.44 -7.54 -3.37
N LEU A 61 9.21 -8.27 -2.56
CA LEU A 61 8.69 -8.94 -1.38
C LEU A 61 8.17 -7.93 -0.34
N GLN A 62 8.89 -6.82 -0.13
CA GLN A 62 8.44 -5.73 0.73
C GLN A 62 7.14 -5.09 0.22
N LEU A 63 6.99 -4.92 -1.10
CA LEU A 63 5.74 -4.42 -1.71
C LEU A 63 4.57 -5.39 -1.50
N VAL A 64 4.80 -6.70 -1.64
CA VAL A 64 3.77 -7.73 -1.43
C VAL A 64 3.37 -7.81 0.05
N ILE A 65 4.33 -7.70 0.97
CA ILE A 65 4.07 -7.72 2.42
C ILE A 65 3.39 -6.43 2.88
N SER A 66 3.72 -5.30 2.24
CA SER A 66 3.08 -4.00 2.52
C SER A 66 1.64 -3.92 2.01
N ASP A 67 1.17 -4.89 1.22
CA ASP A 67 -0.24 -5.01 0.84
C ASP A 67 -1.08 -5.38 2.07
N ASN A 68 -1.46 -4.35 2.84
CA ASN A 68 -2.11 -4.49 4.15
C ASN A 68 -3.63 -4.72 4.01
N VAL A 69 -4.05 -5.52 3.04
CA VAL A 69 -5.46 -5.73 2.68
C VAL A 69 -5.99 -7.04 3.24
N ILE A 70 -7.24 -7.03 3.69
CA ILE A 70 -7.92 -8.21 4.23
C ILE A 70 -8.40 -9.09 3.09
N ARG A 71 -7.63 -10.14 2.77
CA ARG A 71 -7.93 -11.08 1.69
C ARG A 71 -8.78 -12.28 2.10
N ASP A 72 -8.77 -12.66 3.37
CA ASP A 72 -9.39 -13.91 3.82
C ASP A 72 -9.99 -13.80 5.22
N SER A 73 -11.00 -14.63 5.48
CA SER A 73 -11.57 -14.87 6.80
C SER A 73 -10.52 -15.17 7.86
N LYS A 74 -9.48 -15.95 7.55
CA LYS A 74 -8.37 -16.26 8.48
C LYS A 74 -7.59 -15.01 8.88
N LYS A 75 -7.38 -14.08 7.93
CA LYS A 75 -6.69 -12.83 8.20
C LYS A 75 -7.55 -11.93 9.08
N LEU A 76 -8.85 -11.85 8.82
CA LEU A 76 -9.78 -11.11 9.68
C LEU A 76 -9.84 -11.70 11.10
N VAL A 77 -9.98 -13.02 11.22
CA VAL A 77 -9.96 -13.74 12.51
C VAL A 77 -8.66 -13.51 13.27
N SER A 78 -7.50 -13.46 12.59
CA SER A 78 -6.22 -13.16 13.25
C SER A 78 -6.13 -11.75 13.84
N LEU A 79 -6.96 -10.81 13.35
CA LEU A 79 -6.96 -9.42 13.78
C LEU A 79 -8.00 -9.14 14.86
N VAL A 80 -9.22 -9.64 14.68
CA VAL A 80 -10.35 -9.40 15.61
C VAL A 80 -10.51 -10.50 16.68
N GLY A 81 -9.86 -11.64 16.46
CA GLY A 81 -10.04 -12.85 17.26
C GLY A 81 -11.27 -13.66 16.84
N PHE A 82 -11.21 -14.98 17.06
CA PHE A 82 -12.33 -15.90 16.83
C PHE A 82 -13.68 -15.48 17.47
N PRO A 83 -13.74 -15.03 18.74
CA PRO A 83 -15.04 -14.73 19.37
C PRO A 83 -15.73 -13.49 18.77
N LYS A 84 -14.98 -12.62 18.10
CA LYS A 84 -15.50 -11.40 17.48
C LYS A 84 -15.70 -11.54 15.96
N PHE A 85 -15.41 -12.71 15.39
CA PHE A 85 -15.68 -13.02 13.99
C PHE A 85 -17.05 -13.66 13.86
N LEU A 86 -17.95 -13.02 13.12
CA LEU A 86 -19.36 -13.41 13.04
C LEU A 86 -19.68 -14.24 11.79
N GLY A 87 -18.80 -14.25 10.78
CA GLY A 87 -18.95 -15.07 9.58
C GLY A 87 -18.48 -14.39 8.29
N ASN A 88 -18.70 -15.10 7.18
CA ASN A 88 -18.44 -14.64 5.82
C ASN A 88 -19.72 -14.63 4.99
N ILE A 89 -19.87 -13.60 4.17
CA ILE A 89 -20.93 -13.44 3.19
C ILE A 89 -20.31 -13.62 1.82
N ASP A 90 -20.61 -14.74 1.17
CA ASP A 90 -20.15 -15.02 -0.18
C ASP A 90 -21.00 -14.29 -1.24
N LYS A 91 -20.38 -14.00 -2.39
CA LYS A 91 -21.01 -13.36 -3.56
C LYS A 91 -22.28 -14.08 -4.05
N LYS A 92 -22.35 -15.40 -3.85
CA LYS A 92 -23.52 -16.23 -4.22
C LYS A 92 -24.69 -16.11 -3.23
N ARG A 93 -24.56 -15.27 -2.18
CA ARG A 93 -25.56 -14.98 -1.14
C ARG A 93 -26.28 -16.25 -0.68
N ASN A 94 -25.54 -17.13 -0.01
CA ASN A 94 -26.13 -18.33 0.55
C ASN A 94 -27.03 -17.94 1.75
N PRO A 95 -28.33 -18.27 1.74
CA PRO A 95 -29.24 -17.94 2.85
C PRO A 95 -28.77 -18.55 4.18
N ASN A 96 -28.06 -19.68 4.16
CA ASN A 96 -27.50 -20.28 5.37
C ASN A 96 -26.43 -19.40 6.01
N SER A 97 -25.61 -18.70 5.21
CA SER A 97 -24.58 -17.79 5.74
C SER A 97 -25.20 -16.63 6.52
N ILE A 98 -26.34 -16.11 6.07
CA ILE A 98 -27.08 -15.04 6.77
C ILE A 98 -27.61 -15.56 8.11
N GLN A 99 -28.15 -16.78 8.14
CA GLN A 99 -28.62 -17.41 9.38
C GLN A 99 -27.48 -17.71 10.36
N HIS A 100 -26.31 -18.13 9.88
CA HIS A 100 -25.12 -18.32 10.72
C HIS A 100 -24.65 -17.00 11.34
N ILE A 101 -24.65 -15.91 10.58
CA ILE A 101 -24.29 -14.58 11.10
C ILE A 101 -25.35 -14.11 12.10
N ALA A 102 -26.64 -14.28 11.81
CA ALA A 102 -27.72 -13.90 12.72
C ALA A 102 -27.67 -14.68 14.05
N THR A 103 -27.35 -15.98 14.00
CA THR A 103 -27.18 -16.80 15.20
C THR A 103 -25.95 -16.41 15.99
N ALA A 104 -24.82 -16.12 15.32
CA ALA A 104 -23.63 -15.59 15.97
C ALA A 104 -23.89 -14.23 16.65
N ILE A 105 -24.64 -13.33 16.00
CA ILE A 105 -25.07 -12.05 16.57
C ILE A 105 -25.94 -12.27 17.81
N ARG A 106 -26.94 -13.15 17.75
CA ARG A 106 -27.78 -13.49 18.92
C ARG A 106 -26.98 -14.14 20.06
N GLY A 107 -25.90 -14.87 19.74
CA GLY A 107 -24.99 -15.43 20.73
C GLY A 107 -24.06 -14.40 21.36
N ALA A 108 -23.66 -13.38 20.60
CA ALA A 108 -22.76 -12.31 21.05
C ALA A 108 -23.49 -11.17 21.76
N THR A 109 -24.77 -10.93 21.45
CA THR A 109 -25.58 -9.87 22.07
C THR A 109 -27.06 -10.24 22.16
N THR A 110 -27.74 -9.71 23.19
CA THR A 110 -29.17 -9.94 23.40
C THR A 110 -29.97 -9.02 22.47
N ILE A 111 -30.39 -9.54 21.32
CA ILE A 111 -31.21 -8.79 20.35
C ILE A 111 -32.69 -8.99 20.68
N THR A 112 -33.36 -7.90 21.03
CA THR A 112 -34.82 -7.82 21.19
C THR A 112 -35.43 -7.02 20.03
N GLY A 113 -36.76 -7.05 19.87
CA GLY A 113 -37.45 -6.36 18.77
C GLY A 113 -37.29 -4.83 18.79
N THR A 114 -36.83 -4.25 19.90
CA THR A 114 -36.54 -2.81 20.05
C THR A 114 -35.07 -2.46 19.79
N THR A 115 -34.18 -3.46 19.70
CA THR A 115 -32.76 -3.24 19.44
C THR A 115 -32.55 -2.67 18.03
N THR A 116 -31.68 -1.67 17.92
CA THR A 116 -31.34 -1.03 16.63
C THR A 116 -29.91 -1.39 16.23
N LEU A 117 -29.75 -2.38 15.35
CA LEU A 117 -28.42 -2.82 14.92
C LEU A 117 -27.78 -1.76 14.00
N ARG A 118 -26.69 -1.12 14.47
CA ARG A 118 -25.92 -0.17 13.64
C ARG A 118 -24.84 -0.93 12.91
N VAL A 119 -24.82 -0.82 11.59
CA VAL A 119 -23.82 -1.46 10.73
C VAL A 119 -22.82 -0.40 10.30
N LEU A 120 -21.58 -0.54 10.75
CA LEU A 120 -20.45 0.31 10.42
C LEU A 120 -19.64 -0.31 9.27
N PRO A 121 -19.77 0.20 8.04
CA PRO A 121 -18.87 -0.18 6.96
C PRO A 121 -17.47 0.41 7.22
N VAL A 122 -16.41 -0.40 7.09
CA VAL A 122 -15.03 0.10 7.21
C VAL A 122 -14.63 0.92 5.99
N ASP A 123 -15.15 0.57 4.82
CA ASP A 123 -14.92 1.29 3.57
C ASP A 123 -16.23 1.70 2.89
N SER A 124 -16.16 2.72 2.05
CA SER A 124 -17.29 3.23 1.27
C SER A 124 -17.82 2.25 0.22
N HIS A 125 -17.18 1.08 0.05
CA HIS A 125 -17.61 0.03 -0.87
C HIS A 125 -18.41 -1.09 -0.19
N ALA A 126 -18.56 -1.05 1.14
CA ALA A 126 -19.43 -1.95 1.90
C ALA A 126 -20.88 -1.45 1.98
N ASN A 127 -21.38 -0.80 0.91
CA ASN A 127 -22.77 -0.34 0.84
C ASN A 127 -23.71 -1.51 0.48
N ASN A 128 -23.95 -2.38 1.46
CA ASN A 128 -24.85 -3.53 1.33
C ASN A 128 -26.16 -3.31 2.06
N GLU A 129 -26.87 -2.22 1.77
CA GLU A 129 -28.19 -1.91 2.33
C GLU A 129 -29.16 -3.11 2.21
N VAL A 130 -29.08 -3.84 1.10
CA VAL A 130 -29.89 -5.05 0.87
C VAL A 130 -29.58 -6.14 1.90
N PHE A 131 -28.32 -6.35 2.25
CA PHE A 131 -27.93 -7.34 3.27
C PHE A 131 -28.33 -6.87 4.67
N VAL A 132 -28.19 -5.58 4.96
CA VAL A 132 -28.63 -5.00 6.24
C VAL A 132 -30.14 -5.20 6.42
N GLY A 133 -30.93 -5.04 5.34
CA GLY A 133 -32.35 -5.34 5.33
C GLY A 133 -32.68 -6.83 5.51
N GLU A 134 -31.97 -7.73 4.83
CA GLU A 134 -32.12 -9.18 5.00
C GLU A 134 -31.78 -9.63 6.43
N LEU A 135 -30.68 -9.12 6.99
CA LEU A 135 -30.24 -9.39 8.35
C LEU A 135 -31.24 -8.86 9.38
N ALA A 136 -31.78 -7.64 9.17
CA ALA A 136 -32.85 -7.08 9.98
C ALA A 136 -34.09 -7.97 9.98
N GLY A 137 -34.49 -8.48 8.81
CA GLY A 137 -35.61 -9.41 8.68
C GLY A 137 -35.40 -10.73 9.44
N VAL A 138 -34.19 -11.31 9.36
CA VAL A 138 -33.85 -12.56 10.07
C VAL A 138 -33.71 -12.36 11.59
N LEU A 139 -33.19 -11.22 12.02
CA LEU A 139 -33.04 -10.89 13.45
C LEU A 139 -34.35 -10.39 14.08
N GLY A 140 -35.30 -9.89 13.28
CA GLY A 140 -36.53 -9.27 13.77
C GLY A 140 -36.27 -7.94 14.48
N CYS A 141 -35.24 -7.21 14.08
CA CYS A 141 -34.83 -5.93 14.66
C CYS A 141 -34.71 -4.85 13.58
N LYS A 142 -34.64 -3.56 13.98
CA LYS A 142 -34.31 -2.49 13.03
C LYS A 142 -32.81 -2.49 12.80
N ALA A 143 -32.35 -2.46 11.56
CA ALA A 143 -30.93 -2.29 11.25
C ALA A 143 -30.71 -1.03 10.41
N THR A 144 -29.70 -0.24 10.76
CA THR A 144 -29.36 1.02 10.11
C THR A 144 -27.90 0.99 9.70
N LEU A 145 -27.63 1.27 8.43
CA LEU A 145 -26.28 1.48 7.93
C LEU A 145 -25.84 2.90 8.32
N ILE A 146 -24.67 3.03 8.94
CA ILE A 146 -24.05 4.34 9.22
C ILE A 146 -22.94 4.62 8.20
N ASN A 147 -22.48 5.87 8.17
CA ASN A 147 -21.40 6.26 7.26
C ASN A 147 -20.10 5.47 7.52
N SER A 148 -19.31 5.32 6.46
CA SER A 148 -17.98 4.69 6.52
C SER A 148 -17.06 5.40 7.51
N VAL A 149 -16.05 4.71 8.02
CA VAL A 149 -15.02 5.25 8.93
C VAL A 149 -14.40 6.55 8.44
N ALA A 150 -14.28 6.73 7.11
CA ALA A 150 -13.74 7.94 6.51
C ALA A 150 -14.65 9.18 6.66
N ASP A 151 -15.97 8.98 6.71
CA ASP A 151 -16.99 10.04 6.65
C ASP A 151 -17.92 10.03 7.88
N ILE A 152 -17.56 9.28 8.92
CA ILE A 152 -18.42 9.07 10.08
C ILE A 152 -18.53 10.32 10.95
N SER A 153 -19.75 10.65 11.35
CA SER A 153 -20.00 11.77 12.25
C SER A 153 -20.02 11.35 13.73
N ALA A 154 -19.66 12.27 14.63
CA ALA A 154 -19.69 12.02 16.08
C ALA A 154 -21.11 11.70 16.60
N ALA A 155 -22.15 12.18 15.92
CA ALA A 155 -23.54 11.88 16.24
C ALA A 155 -23.90 10.41 15.97
N GLU A 156 -23.36 9.82 14.89
CA GLU A 156 -23.60 8.42 14.52
C GLU A 156 -22.89 7.44 15.47
N LEU A 157 -21.75 7.84 16.01
CA LEU A 157 -20.97 7.11 17.02
C LEU A 157 -21.41 7.38 18.46
N SER A 158 -22.46 8.18 18.68
CA SER A 158 -22.92 8.48 20.04
C SER A 158 -23.20 7.18 20.82
N PRO A 159 -22.75 7.08 22.09
CA PRO A 159 -22.93 5.90 22.92
C PRO A 159 -24.41 5.57 23.07
N ASN A 160 -24.81 4.38 22.60
CA ASN A 160 -26.16 3.88 22.76
C ASN A 160 -26.13 2.38 23.06
N LEU A 161 -26.59 2.00 24.25
CA LEU A 161 -26.62 0.61 24.72
C LEU A 161 -27.63 -0.25 23.96
N ASP A 162 -28.71 0.35 23.44
CA ASP A 162 -29.75 -0.34 22.67
C ASP A 162 -29.39 -0.43 21.18
N SER A 163 -28.23 0.11 20.79
CA SER A 163 -27.76 0.12 19.40
C SER A 163 -26.37 -0.49 19.24
N PRO A 164 -26.24 -1.83 19.32
CA PRO A 164 -24.95 -2.50 19.16
C PRO A 164 -24.38 -2.28 17.75
N ILE A 165 -23.05 -2.18 17.65
CA ILE A 165 -22.33 -1.92 16.39
C ILE A 165 -21.79 -3.21 15.79
N LEU A 166 -22.05 -3.40 14.50
CA LEU A 166 -21.56 -4.49 13.67
C LEU A 166 -20.62 -3.92 12.60
N ILE A 167 -19.40 -4.47 12.49
CA ILE A 167 -18.40 -3.95 11.56
C ILE A 167 -18.39 -4.77 10.27
N PHE A 168 -18.54 -4.11 9.12
CA PHE A 168 -18.50 -4.76 7.80
C PHE A 168 -17.15 -4.54 7.12
N VAL A 169 -16.53 -5.64 6.74
CA VAL A 169 -15.21 -5.69 6.11
C VAL A 169 -15.34 -6.28 4.72
N ASN A 170 -14.88 -5.57 3.70
CA ASN A 170 -14.89 -6.00 2.31
C ASN A 170 -13.62 -6.78 1.94
N GLN A 171 -13.80 -7.99 1.43
CA GLN A 171 -12.71 -8.85 1.02
C GLN A 171 -11.94 -8.21 -0.14
N HIS A 172 -10.61 -8.22 -0.06
CA HIS A 172 -9.69 -7.67 -1.07
C HIS A 172 -9.72 -6.15 -1.24
N LYS A 173 -10.50 -5.40 -0.43
CA LYS A 173 -10.58 -3.94 -0.53
C LYS A 173 -10.28 -3.22 0.77
N THR A 174 -10.74 -3.75 1.90
CA THR A 174 -10.52 -3.12 3.20
C THR A 174 -9.06 -3.29 3.65
N LYS A 175 -8.42 -2.19 4.05
CA LYS A 175 -7.10 -2.23 4.67
C LYS A 175 -7.22 -2.56 6.16
N ILE A 176 -6.23 -3.25 6.69
CA ILE A 176 -6.16 -3.64 8.11
C ILE A 176 -6.13 -2.40 9.00
N SER A 177 -5.38 -1.37 8.63
CA SER A 177 -5.31 -0.11 9.38
C SER A 177 -6.68 0.58 9.49
N ASP A 178 -7.50 0.54 8.44
CA ASP A 178 -8.83 1.13 8.45
C ASP A 178 -9.78 0.33 9.36
N LEU A 179 -9.63 -1.00 9.40
CA LEU A 179 -10.36 -1.86 10.34
C LEU A 179 -9.97 -1.57 11.79
N GLU A 180 -8.67 -1.43 12.09
CA GLU A 180 -8.20 -1.11 13.45
C GLU A 180 -8.71 0.25 13.93
N LEU A 181 -8.75 1.23 13.02
CA LEU A 181 -9.34 2.54 13.29
C LEU A 181 -10.84 2.43 13.55
N ALA A 182 -11.59 1.73 12.69
CA ALA A 182 -13.02 1.48 12.86
C ALA A 182 -13.33 0.85 14.22
N TRP A 183 -12.56 -0.18 14.57
CA TRP A 183 -12.70 -0.94 15.79
C TRP A 183 -12.44 -0.06 17.01
N THR A 184 -11.31 0.67 16.98
CA THR A 184 -10.91 1.57 18.06
C THR A 184 -11.90 2.70 18.27
N LEU A 185 -12.45 3.27 17.20
CA LEU A 185 -13.48 4.31 17.27
C LEU A 185 -14.78 3.77 17.86
N ALA A 186 -15.21 2.58 17.43
CA ALA A 186 -16.42 1.95 17.95
C ALA A 186 -16.30 1.59 19.45
N GLU A 187 -15.14 1.07 19.90
CA GLU A 187 -14.93 0.77 21.32
C GLU A 187 -14.75 2.05 22.17
N LYS A 188 -13.94 3.01 21.72
CA LYS A 188 -13.70 4.27 22.47
C LYS A 188 -14.92 5.18 22.54
N SER A 189 -15.84 5.07 21.59
CA SER A 189 -17.11 5.82 21.61
C SER A 189 -18.10 5.31 22.67
N GLY A 190 -17.77 4.23 23.41
CA GLY A 190 -18.61 3.68 24.47
C GLY A 190 -19.73 2.77 23.95
N ASN A 191 -19.63 2.33 22.70
CA ASN A 191 -20.60 1.42 22.09
C ASN A 191 -20.20 -0.04 22.28
N THR A 192 -21.20 -0.91 22.34
CA THR A 192 -20.97 -2.36 22.36
C THR A 192 -20.71 -2.86 20.94
N VAL A 193 -19.48 -3.30 20.67
CA VAL A 193 -19.10 -3.90 19.38
C VAL A 193 -19.38 -5.39 19.41
N VAL A 194 -20.27 -5.85 18.53
CA VAL A 194 -20.69 -7.27 18.47
C VAL A 194 -19.64 -8.13 17.78
N GLY A 195 -19.02 -7.59 16.73
CA GLY A 195 -18.06 -8.33 15.93
C GLY A 195 -17.86 -7.75 14.52
N ALA A 196 -17.04 -8.44 13.75
CA ALA A 196 -16.79 -8.17 12.34
C ALA A 196 -17.35 -9.28 11.45
N VAL A 197 -17.88 -8.87 10.29
CA VAL A 197 -18.36 -9.75 9.23
C VAL A 197 -17.55 -9.49 7.98
N LEU A 198 -17.08 -10.56 7.34
CA LEU A 198 -16.43 -10.47 6.04
C LEU A 198 -17.47 -10.51 4.93
N VAL A 199 -17.37 -9.59 3.99
CA VAL A 199 -18.21 -9.45 2.81
C VAL A 199 -17.35 -9.72 1.58
N SER A 200 -17.66 -10.77 0.84
CA SER A 200 -17.01 -11.10 -0.43
C SER A 200 -17.90 -10.62 -1.58
N ASN A 201 -17.50 -9.54 -2.27
CA ASN A 201 -18.29 -8.90 -3.33
C ASN A 201 -17.91 -9.39 -4.75
#